data_AF-A0A317U6E5-F1
#
_entry.id   AF-A0A317U6E5-F1
#
_cell.length_a   1.000
_cell.length_b   1.000
_cell.length_c   1.000
_cell.angle_alpha   90.00
_cell.angle_beta   90.00
_cell.angle_gamma   90.00
#
_symmetry.space_group_name_H-M   'P 1'
#
loop_
_entity.id
_entity.type
_entity.pdbx_description
1 polymer ?
#
loop_
_entity_poly.entity_id
_entity_poly.type
_entity_poly.pdbx_seq_one_letter_code
_entity_poly.pdbx_strand_id
1 'polypeptide(L)'
;MSAYQKGDLGDTVSRFFSKSLHHTDESERISVQLQDLVGRIEAGIAYCKRQKEMYPRIQQYSDKISVLNATKNYVCGNIGLDLLEEYMRIYPKWDKDPEDEDTKALIYEARALKGGS
;
A
#
# COMPACT_ATOMS: atom_id res chain seq x y z
N MET A 1 6.54 48.58 39.63
CA MET A 1 6.57 48.95 38.20
C MET A 1 6.72 47.67 37.38
N SER A 2 5.85 47.52 36.38
CA SER A 2 5.72 46.41 35.42
C SER A 2 6.93 46.31 34.48
N ALA A 3 7.26 45.11 33.97
CA ALA A 3 7.22 44.80 32.51
C ALA A 3 8.02 43.55 32.07
N TYR A 4 7.26 42.53 31.66
CA TYR A 4 7.49 41.62 30.52
C TYR A 4 8.72 40.69 30.49
N GLN A 5 8.49 39.48 31.00
CA GLN A 5 9.17 38.25 30.58
C GLN A 5 8.64 37.87 29.18
N LYS A 6 9.33 38.32 28.12
CA LYS A 6 9.07 37.94 26.72
C LYS A 6 10.05 36.83 26.34
N GLY A 7 9.55 35.61 26.17
CA GLY A 7 10.33 34.53 25.58
C GLY A 7 9.93 33.16 26.09
N ASP A 8 8.80 32.63 25.62
CA ASP A 8 8.58 31.16 25.61
C ASP A 8 7.38 30.73 24.74
N LEU A 9 6.51 31.67 24.34
CA LEU A 9 5.34 31.35 23.51
C LEU A 9 5.71 31.16 22.02
N GLY A 10 6.73 31.86 21.52
CA GLY A 10 7.12 31.81 20.11
C GLY A 10 7.75 30.48 19.68
N ASP A 11 8.60 29.89 20.53
CA ASP A 11 9.29 28.63 20.23
C ASP A 11 8.36 27.42 20.28
N THR A 12 7.42 27.42 21.22
CA THR A 12 6.44 26.35 21.38
C THR A 12 5.46 26.34 20.19
N VAL A 13 4.99 27.52 19.78
CA VAL A 13 4.08 27.69 18.65
C VAL A 13 4.78 27.36 17.32
N SER A 14 6.04 27.80 17.11
CA SER A 14 6.84 27.40 15.93
C SER A 14 7.07 25.90 15.85
N ARG A 15 7.40 25.20 16.96
CA ARG A 15 7.55 23.73 16.93
C ARG A 15 6.24 23.01 16.64
N PHE A 16 5.11 23.51 17.13
CA PHE A 16 3.79 22.96 16.83
C PHE A 16 3.43 23.12 15.35
N PHE A 17 3.65 24.32 14.78
CA PHE A 17 3.40 24.56 13.37
C PHE A 17 4.34 23.77 12.46
N SER A 18 5.63 23.68 12.79
CA SER A 18 6.58 22.85 12.01
C SER A 18 6.22 21.36 12.06
N LYS A 19 5.85 20.81 13.23
CA LYS A 19 5.38 19.42 13.32
C LYS A 19 4.08 19.20 12.56
N SER A 20 3.14 20.15 12.62
CA SER A 20 1.86 20.03 11.92
C SER A 20 2.01 20.12 10.40
N LEU A 21 2.89 20.99 9.89
CA LEU A 21 3.18 21.11 8.45
C LEU A 21 3.89 19.85 7.91
N HIS A 22 4.87 19.33 8.67
CA HIS A 22 5.58 18.11 8.28
C HIS A 22 4.65 16.89 8.26
N HIS A 23 3.69 16.78 9.20
CA HIS A 23 2.71 15.71 9.18
C HIS A 23 1.75 15.77 7.98
N THR A 24 1.35 16.97 7.55
CA THR A 24 0.54 17.12 6.32
C THR A 24 1.31 16.73 5.06
N ASP A 25 2.57 17.13 4.93
CA ASP A 25 3.41 16.76 3.77
C ASP A 25 3.68 15.25 3.71
N GLU A 26 3.95 14.62 4.86
CA GLU A 26 4.20 13.18 4.93
C GLU A 26 2.93 12.37 4.65
N SER A 27 1.79 12.79 5.20
CA SER A 27 0.49 12.16 4.94
C SER A 27 0.08 12.29 3.47
N GLU A 28 0.30 13.44 2.83
CA GLU A 28 0.03 13.61 1.41
C GLU A 28 0.93 12.72 0.55
N ARG A 29 2.23 12.63 0.88
CA ARG A 29 3.16 11.74 0.17
C ARG A 29 2.75 10.27 0.29
N ILE A 30 2.43 9.81 1.49
CA ILE A 30 1.96 8.43 1.71
C ILE A 30 0.67 8.19 0.91
N SER A 31 -0.26 9.14 0.90
CA SER A 31 -1.49 9.02 0.11
C SER A 31 -1.20 8.88 -1.39
N VAL A 32 -0.26 9.67 -1.94
CA VAL A 32 0.14 9.56 -3.35
C VAL A 32 0.78 8.20 -3.64
N GLN A 33 1.66 7.72 -2.77
CA GLN A 33 2.29 6.41 -2.91
C GLN A 33 1.28 5.26 -2.88
N LEU A 34 0.28 5.34 -1.98
CA LEU A 34 -0.79 4.35 -1.91
C LEU A 34 -1.66 4.37 -3.18
N GLN A 35 -1.98 5.55 -3.72
CA GLN A 35 -2.73 5.66 -4.98
C GLN A 35 -1.95 5.07 -6.17
N ASP A 36 -0.66 5.39 -6.29
CA ASP A 36 0.22 4.82 -7.31
C ASP A 36 0.31 3.29 -7.19
N LEU A 37 0.48 2.77 -5.98
CA LEU A 37 0.51 1.34 -5.72
C LEU A 37 -0.82 0.66 -6.13
N VAL A 38 -1.96 1.26 -5.81
CA VAL A 38 -3.27 0.75 -6.26
C VAL A 38 -3.32 0.69 -7.79
N GLY A 39 -2.86 1.72 -8.48
CA GLY A 39 -2.80 1.73 -9.95
C GLY A 39 -1.95 0.59 -10.53
N ARG A 40 -0.77 0.34 -9.95
CA ARG A 40 0.10 -0.78 -10.35
C ARG A 40 -0.52 -2.15 -10.06
N ILE A 41 -1.20 -2.30 -8.92
CA ILE A 41 -1.96 -3.53 -8.59
C ILE A 41 -3.08 -3.75 -9.61
N GLU A 42 -3.81 -2.71 -9.99
CA GLU A 42 -4.87 -2.81 -11.01
C GLU A 42 -4.32 -3.18 -12.40
N ALA A 43 -3.18 -2.63 -12.79
CA ALA A 43 -2.48 -3.02 -14.00
C ALA A 43 -2.07 -4.52 -13.98
N GLY A 44 -1.53 -5.00 -12.85
CA GLY A 44 -1.21 -6.41 -12.64
C GLY A 44 -2.43 -7.34 -12.73
N ILE A 45 -3.57 -6.93 -12.15
CA ILE A 45 -4.84 -7.66 -12.27
C ILE A 45 -5.30 -7.71 -13.74
N ALA A 46 -5.25 -6.58 -14.46
CA ALA A 46 -5.65 -6.51 -15.85
C ALA A 46 -4.75 -7.39 -16.74
N TYR A 47 -3.45 -7.41 -16.49
CA TYR A 47 -2.52 -8.32 -17.15
C TYR A 47 -2.91 -9.78 -16.89
N CYS A 48 -3.10 -10.19 -15.64
CA CYS A 48 -3.45 -11.57 -15.31
C CYS A 48 -4.79 -11.98 -15.93
N LYS A 49 -5.76 -11.07 -16.04
CA LYS A 49 -7.03 -11.33 -16.73
C LYS A 49 -6.82 -11.64 -18.22
N ARG A 50 -6.03 -10.82 -18.93
CA ARG A 50 -5.67 -11.06 -20.34
C ARG A 50 -4.95 -12.39 -20.52
N GLN A 51 -4.00 -12.70 -19.63
CA GLN A 51 -3.28 -13.97 -19.68
C GLN A 51 -4.20 -15.18 -19.40
N LYS A 52 -5.17 -15.04 -18.49
CA LYS A 52 -6.17 -16.08 -18.23
C LYS A 52 -7.08 -16.31 -19.43
N GLU A 53 -7.43 -15.26 -20.19
CA GLU A 53 -8.20 -15.39 -21.43
C GLU A 53 -7.40 -16.13 -22.51
N MET A 54 -6.11 -15.83 -22.65
CA MET A 54 -5.22 -16.46 -23.63
C MET A 54 -4.84 -17.90 -23.24
N TYR A 55 -4.64 -18.14 -21.94
CA TYR A 55 -4.18 -19.41 -21.37
C TYR A 55 -5.10 -19.91 -20.25
N PRO A 56 -6.37 -20.27 -20.54
CA PRO A 56 -7.38 -20.57 -19.53
C PRO A 56 -7.08 -21.79 -18.66
N ARG A 57 -6.15 -22.67 -19.09
CA ARG A 57 -5.73 -23.85 -18.32
C ARG A 57 -4.65 -23.53 -17.28
N ILE A 58 -4.03 -22.35 -17.33
CA ILE A 58 -2.98 -21.94 -16.40
C ILE A 58 -3.63 -21.34 -15.15
N GLN A 59 -3.80 -22.17 -14.11
CA GLN A 59 -4.44 -21.79 -12.86
C GLN A 59 -3.76 -20.61 -12.14
N GLN A 60 -2.44 -20.46 -12.30
CA GLN A 60 -1.64 -19.41 -11.67
C GLN A 60 -2.21 -18.00 -11.91
N TYR A 61 -2.69 -17.69 -13.11
CA TYR A 61 -3.26 -16.36 -13.39
C TYR A 61 -4.55 -16.11 -12.60
N SER A 62 -5.36 -17.15 -12.39
CA SER A 62 -6.56 -17.02 -11.55
C SER A 62 -6.18 -16.84 -10.08
N ASP A 63 -5.17 -17.55 -9.60
CA ASP A 63 -4.67 -17.46 -8.23
C ASP A 63 -4.07 -16.07 -7.96
N LYS A 64 -3.25 -15.55 -8.88
CA LYS A 64 -2.71 -14.19 -8.84
C LYS A 64 -3.80 -13.12 -8.81
N ILE A 65 -4.85 -13.25 -9.63
CA ILE A 65 -5.97 -12.31 -9.61
C ILE A 65 -6.61 -12.26 -8.22
N SER A 66 -6.82 -13.41 -7.58
CA SER A 66 -7.41 -13.47 -6.24
C SER A 66 -6.52 -12.77 -5.21
N VAL A 67 -5.22 -13.05 -5.22
CA VAL A 67 -4.27 -12.44 -4.28
C VAL A 67 -4.10 -10.95 -4.53
N LEU A 68 -3.94 -10.51 -5.79
CA LEU A 68 -3.82 -9.08 -6.11
C LEU A 68 -5.08 -8.29 -5.75
N ASN A 69 -6.28 -8.86 -5.91
CA ASN A 69 -7.51 -8.22 -5.43
C ASN A 69 -7.52 -8.10 -3.90
N ALA A 70 -7.06 -9.13 -3.17
CA ALA A 70 -6.90 -9.04 -1.73
C ALA A 70 -5.88 -7.97 -1.33
N THR A 71 -4.74 -7.88 -2.02
CA THR A 71 -3.73 -6.84 -1.82
C THR A 71 -4.31 -5.45 -2.03
N LYS A 72 -5.10 -5.24 -3.10
CA LYS A 72 -5.79 -3.98 -3.34
C LYS A 72 -6.73 -3.63 -2.18
N ASN A 73 -7.54 -4.59 -1.75
CA ASN A 73 -8.45 -4.40 -0.62
C ASN A 73 -7.70 -4.10 0.68
N TYR A 74 -6.53 -4.70 0.89
CA TYR A 74 -5.69 -4.42 2.04
C TYR A 74 -5.16 -2.98 1.98
N VAL A 75 -4.63 -2.54 0.85
CA VAL A 75 -4.13 -1.17 0.64
C VAL A 75 -5.25 -0.14 0.83
N CYS A 76 -6.45 -0.41 0.30
CA CYS A 76 -7.62 0.46 0.48
C CYS A 76 -8.26 0.41 1.88
N GLY A 77 -7.73 -0.40 2.81
CA GLY A 77 -8.25 -0.50 4.18
C GLY A 77 -9.51 -1.36 4.34
N ASN A 78 -9.93 -2.06 3.30
CA ASN A 78 -11.13 -2.92 3.32
C ASN A 78 -10.92 -4.23 4.08
N ILE A 79 -9.67 -4.71 4.16
CA ILE A 79 -9.30 -5.94 4.90
C ILE A 79 -8.04 -5.75 5.74
N GLY A 80 -7.90 -6.58 6.77
CA GLY A 80 -6.70 -6.71 7.59
C GLY A 80 -5.59 -7.52 6.93
N LEU A 81 -4.40 -7.50 7.54
CA LEU A 81 -3.24 -8.26 7.08
C LEU A 81 -3.45 -9.77 7.22
N ASP A 82 -4.13 -10.20 8.29
CA ASP A 82 -4.53 -11.58 8.56
C ASP A 82 -5.31 -12.18 7.38
N LEU A 83 -6.29 -11.46 6.87
CA LEU A 83 -7.07 -11.93 5.73
C LEU A 83 -6.24 -11.92 4.44
N LEU A 84 -5.38 -10.92 4.21
CA LEU A 84 -4.45 -10.92 3.07
C LEU A 84 -3.54 -12.17 3.08
N GLU A 85 -2.97 -12.50 4.24
CA GLU A 85 -2.12 -13.69 4.40
C GLU A 85 -2.91 -14.98 4.17
N GLU A 86 -4.18 -15.03 4.57
CA GLU A 86 -5.06 -16.15 4.26
C GLU A 86 -5.28 -16.32 2.75
N TYR A 87 -5.52 -15.24 1.99
CA TYR A 87 -5.58 -15.31 0.53
C TYR A 87 -4.27 -15.86 -0.06
N MET A 88 -3.11 -15.38 0.42
CA MET A 88 -1.80 -15.89 -0.03
C MET A 88 -1.64 -17.39 0.27
N ARG A 89 -2.22 -17.89 1.36
CA ARG A 89 -2.19 -19.32 1.71
C ARG A 89 -3.16 -20.15 0.85
N ILE A 90 -4.37 -19.66 0.60
CA ILE A 90 -5.44 -20.38 -0.12
C ILE A 90 -5.13 -20.53 -1.62
N TYR A 91 -4.36 -19.61 -2.21
CA TYR A 91 -4.06 -19.58 -3.64
C TYR A 91 -2.60 -19.97 -3.95
N PRO A 92 -2.16 -21.20 -3.67
CA PRO A 92 -0.73 -21.59 -3.53
C PRO A 92 0.13 -21.51 -4.79
N LYS A 93 -0.42 -21.08 -5.93
CA LYS A 93 0.37 -20.83 -7.15
C LYS A 93 0.56 -19.34 -7.43
N TRP A 94 0.05 -18.44 -6.60
CA TRP A 94 0.16 -16.99 -6.82
C TRP A 94 1.62 -16.51 -6.95
N ASP A 95 2.56 -17.17 -6.25
CA ASP A 95 3.99 -16.84 -6.18
C ASP A 95 4.87 -17.69 -7.11
N LYS A 96 4.27 -18.61 -7.87
CA LYS A 96 5.02 -19.52 -8.74
C LYS A 96 5.22 -18.91 -10.11
N ASP A 97 6.16 -17.99 -10.25
CA ASP A 97 6.45 -17.37 -11.54
C ASP A 97 7.56 -18.06 -12.34
N PRO A 98 7.37 -18.20 -13.67
CA PRO A 98 8.47 -18.34 -14.62
C PRO A 98 8.88 -17.04 -15.30
N GLU A 99 8.06 -15.97 -15.29
CA GLU A 99 8.29 -14.78 -16.15
C GLU A 99 8.18 -13.40 -15.47
N ASP A 100 7.67 -13.24 -14.23
CA ASP A 100 7.55 -11.89 -13.64
C ASP A 100 7.51 -11.86 -12.10
N GLU A 101 8.39 -11.09 -11.45
CA GLU A 101 8.42 -10.94 -9.97
C GLU A 101 7.43 -9.89 -9.44
N ASP A 102 6.70 -9.20 -10.32
CA ASP A 102 5.90 -8.01 -9.99
C ASP A 102 4.81 -8.27 -8.95
N THR A 103 4.13 -9.42 -8.98
CA THR A 103 3.03 -9.69 -8.02
C THR A 103 3.54 -9.72 -6.58
N LYS A 104 4.70 -10.36 -6.36
CA LYS A 104 5.29 -10.49 -5.03
C LYS A 104 5.84 -9.15 -4.54
N ALA A 105 6.47 -8.38 -5.43
CA ALA A 105 6.94 -7.03 -5.14
C ALA A 105 5.80 -6.11 -4.70
N LEU A 106 4.68 -6.09 -5.43
CA LEU A 106 3.50 -5.28 -5.09
C LEU A 106 2.91 -5.63 -3.71
N ILE A 107 2.90 -6.92 -3.34
CA ILE A 107 2.43 -7.36 -2.02
C ILE A 107 3.37 -6.90 -0.90
N TYR A 108 4.68 -7.02 -1.08
CA TYR A 108 5.63 -6.55 -0.08
C TYR A 108 5.59 -5.04 0.08
N GLU A 109 5.46 -4.30 -1.02
CA GLU A 109 5.30 -2.86 -0.99
C GLU A 109 4.02 -2.44 -0.25
N ALA A 110 2.89 -3.11 -0.50
CA ALA A 110 1.65 -2.90 0.23
C ALA A 110 1.83 -3.10 1.74
N ARG A 111 2.54 -4.16 2.15
CA ARG A 111 2.83 -4.44 3.57
C ARG A 111 3.74 -3.37 4.17
N ALA A 112 4.77 -2.92 3.46
CA ALA A 112 5.70 -1.91 3.94
C ALA A 112 5.00 -0.54 4.11
N LEU A 113 4.21 -0.11 3.14
CA LEU A 113 3.53 1.18 3.17
C LEU A 113 2.43 1.24 4.23
N LYS A 114 1.63 0.17 4.38
CA LYS A 114 0.49 0.14 5.31
C LYS A 114 0.83 -0.40 6.71
N GLY A 115 1.88 -1.22 6.84
CA GLY A 115 2.34 -1.77 8.12
C GLY A 115 3.32 -0.84 8.86
N GLY A 116 3.88 0.15 8.17
CA GLY A 116 4.72 1.20 8.75
C GLY A 116 3.97 2.48 9.11
N SER A 117 2.65 2.55 8.88
CA SER A 117 1.79 3.70 9.22
C SER A 117 1.15 3.58 10.60
#